data_AF-A0A4R1Q5G9-F1
#
_entry.id   AF-A0A4R1Q5G9-F1
#
_cell.length_a   1.000
_cell.length_b   1.000
_cell.length_c   1.000
_cell.angle_alpha   90.00
_cell.angle_beta   90.00
_cell.angle_gamma   90.00
#
_symmetry.space_group_name_H-M   'P 1'
#
loop_
_entity.id
_entity.type
_entity.pdbx_description
1 polymer ?
#
loop_
_entity_poly.entity_id
_entity_poly.type
_entity_poly.pdbx_seq_one_letter_code
_entity_poly.pdbx_strand_id
1 'polypeptide(L)'
;MTLHNHLPLTSTEIGSLWTQYQNDSLAICLLSHFLQNIEDEDIKSIVQTGLRVAENNIKTITLILSEAKFPIPQGFTQEDVNLHAPRIFLDAFYLYYLKHMARLGLAAYSLSVSLAAREDIRKFYQNCLYATVEIDNKVTSCMLAKGIYIRSPYIPPDKEVEFVKDASYLGSLFGKKRLLNVIEIGNLFSNLQANIIGEALMTAFSQVVTSQTVRDYLLRGKEIASNHVNLFSAS
;
A
#
# COMPACT_ATOMS: atom_id res chain seq x y z
N MET A 1 -21.75 26.68 5.51
CA MET A 1 -22.00 25.37 6.14
C MET A 1 -23.25 24.78 5.53
N THR A 2 -23.13 23.76 4.69
CA THR A 2 -24.26 23.11 4.02
C THR A 2 -24.86 22.02 4.92
N LEU A 3 -26.18 21.79 4.80
CA LEU A 3 -27.00 20.91 5.64
C LEU A 3 -26.46 19.46 5.78
N HIS A 4 -25.59 19.01 4.87
CA HIS A 4 -25.05 17.66 4.79
C HIS A 4 -23.96 17.32 5.82
N ASN A 5 -23.28 18.31 6.42
CA ASN A 5 -22.21 18.06 7.39
C ASN A 5 -22.71 17.74 8.81
N HIS A 6 -24.03 17.73 9.03
CA HIS A 6 -24.65 17.41 10.32
C HIS A 6 -25.18 15.96 10.40
N LEU A 7 -25.03 15.17 9.34
CA LEU A 7 -25.43 13.76 9.37
C LEU A 7 -24.43 12.94 10.22
N PRO A 8 -24.90 11.98 11.05
CA PRO A 8 -24.03 11.05 11.74
C PRO A 8 -23.11 10.31 10.76
N LEU A 9 -21.87 10.05 11.17
CA LEU A 9 -20.97 9.19 10.41
C LEU A 9 -21.52 7.75 10.40
N THR A 10 -21.46 7.11 9.24
CA THR A 10 -21.80 5.68 9.09
C THR A 10 -20.68 4.79 9.63
N SER A 11 -20.97 3.51 9.87
CA SER A 11 -19.96 2.53 10.32
C SER A 11 -18.77 2.45 9.35
N THR A 12 -19.04 2.51 8.05
CA THR A 12 -17.99 2.48 7.02
C THR A 12 -17.12 3.74 7.06
N GLU A 13 -17.72 4.92 7.20
CA GLU A 13 -16.96 6.18 7.27
C GLU A 13 -16.10 6.25 8.54
N ILE A 14 -16.62 5.81 9.69
CA ILE A 14 -15.86 5.75 10.94
C ILE A 14 -14.67 4.78 10.77
N GLY A 15 -14.93 3.58 10.27
CA GLY A 15 -13.91 2.56 10.06
C GLY A 15 -12.83 3.02 9.10
N SER A 16 -13.21 3.62 7.96
CA SER A 16 -12.24 4.10 6.97
C SER A 16 -11.39 5.26 7.52
N LEU A 17 -11.99 6.19 8.28
CA LEU A 17 -11.27 7.32 8.88
C LEU A 17 -10.28 6.83 9.92
N TRP A 18 -10.71 5.89 10.77
CA TRP A 18 -9.87 5.28 11.80
C TRP A 18 -8.68 4.54 11.20
N THR A 19 -8.93 3.65 10.22
CA THR A 19 -7.86 2.93 9.52
C THR A 19 -6.91 3.89 8.82
N GLN A 20 -7.42 4.94 8.18
CA GLN A 20 -6.58 5.91 7.50
C GLN A 20 -5.68 6.68 8.48
N TYR A 21 -6.20 7.03 9.66
CA TYR A 21 -5.39 7.67 10.70
C TYR A 21 -4.24 6.77 11.17
N GLN A 22 -4.49 5.47 11.39
CA GLN A 22 -3.43 4.53 11.76
C GLN A 22 -2.38 4.40 10.65
N ASN A 23 -2.81 4.33 9.39
CA ASN A 23 -1.92 4.21 8.25
C ASN A 23 -1.05 5.46 8.06
N ASP A 24 -1.64 6.65 8.14
CA ASP A 24 -0.90 7.91 7.94
C ASP A 24 0.05 8.19 9.10
N SER A 25 -0.34 7.89 10.35
CA SER A 25 0.58 8.03 11.48
C SER A 25 1.78 7.07 11.37
N LEU A 26 1.58 5.82 10.94
CA LEU A 26 2.68 4.90 10.64
C LEU A 26 3.54 5.41 9.47
N ALA A 27 2.91 5.92 8.42
CA ALA A 27 3.62 6.48 7.26
C ALA A 27 4.49 7.67 7.67
N ILE A 28 4.00 8.56 8.53
CA ILE A 28 4.78 9.68 9.06
C ILE A 28 6.06 9.17 9.75
N CYS A 29 5.96 8.16 10.61
CA CYS A 29 7.13 7.56 11.26
C CYS A 29 8.14 7.02 10.25
N LEU A 30 7.70 6.16 9.31
CA LEU A 30 8.57 5.52 8.33
C LEU A 30 9.21 6.52 7.35
N LEU A 31 8.40 7.43 6.79
CA LEU A 31 8.89 8.41 5.82
C LEU A 31 9.82 9.44 6.48
N SER A 32 9.58 9.81 7.74
CA SER A 32 10.51 10.67 8.49
C SER A 32 11.87 10.00 8.67
N HIS A 33 11.90 8.71 9.00
CA HIS A 33 13.15 7.95 9.08
C HIS A 33 13.83 7.81 7.70
N PHE A 34 13.07 7.57 6.63
CA PHE A 34 13.62 7.50 5.27
C PHE A 34 14.31 8.82 4.91
N LEU A 35 13.71 9.98 5.20
CA LEU A 35 14.28 11.28 4.89
C LEU A 35 15.60 11.60 5.59
N GLN A 36 15.91 10.94 6.71
CA GLN A 36 17.24 11.06 7.36
C GLN A 36 18.35 10.33 6.59
N ASN A 37 17.97 9.35 5.75
CA ASN A 37 18.89 8.39 5.16
C ASN A 37 18.91 8.41 3.62
N ILE A 38 18.03 9.21 2.99
CA ILE A 38 17.96 9.35 1.53
C ILE A 38 19.10 10.23 1.02
N GLU A 39 19.76 9.74 -0.01
CA GLU A 39 20.81 10.46 -0.74
C GLU A 39 20.31 10.94 -2.10
N ASP A 40 19.42 10.17 -2.75
CA ASP A 40 18.86 10.49 -4.05
C ASP A 40 17.78 11.58 -3.96
N GLU A 41 18.06 12.76 -4.51
CA GLU A 41 17.18 13.93 -4.41
C GLU A 41 15.82 13.76 -5.12
N ASP A 42 15.74 12.94 -6.18
CA ASP A 42 14.46 12.64 -6.83
C ASP A 42 13.57 11.82 -5.87
N ILE A 43 14.17 10.81 -5.23
CA ILE A 43 13.47 9.95 -4.27
C ILE A 43 13.06 10.75 -3.04
N LYS A 44 13.94 11.62 -2.56
CA LYS A 44 13.67 12.53 -1.43
C LYS A 44 12.45 13.41 -1.67
N SER A 45 12.35 14.02 -2.85
CA SER A 45 11.21 14.87 -3.22
C SER A 45 9.88 14.11 -3.21
N ILE A 46 9.89 12.86 -3.67
CA ILE A 46 8.71 11.99 -3.65
C ILE A 46 8.34 11.62 -2.21
N VAL A 47 9.31 11.22 -1.39
CA VAL A 47 9.09 10.86 0.02
C VAL A 47 8.57 12.07 0.83
N GLN A 48 9.12 13.27 0.62
CA GLN A 48 8.61 14.50 1.21
C GLN A 48 7.16 14.79 0.82
N THR A 49 6.80 14.50 -0.43
CA THR A 49 5.41 14.65 -0.90
C THR A 49 4.48 13.68 -0.16
N GLY A 50 4.88 12.41 -0.03
CA GLY A 50 4.12 11.42 0.74
C GLY A 50 3.95 11.81 2.21
N LEU A 51 5.01 12.31 2.85
CA LEU A 51 4.98 12.78 4.24
C LEU A 51 3.98 13.92 4.43
N ARG A 52 4.04 14.96 3.59
CA ARG A 52 3.10 16.09 3.65
C ARG A 52 1.65 15.66 3.47
N VAL A 53 1.40 14.69 2.58
CA VAL A 53 0.05 14.14 2.36
C VAL A 53 -0.45 13.45 3.63
N ALA A 54 0.36 12.57 4.23
CA ALA A 54 -0.02 11.87 5.46
C ALA A 54 -0.29 12.86 6.62
N GLU A 55 0.56 13.87 6.81
CA GLU A 55 0.38 14.90 7.83
C GLU A 55 -0.91 15.71 7.63
N ASN A 56 -1.23 16.06 6.38
CA ASN A 56 -2.46 16.79 6.06
C ASN A 56 -3.72 15.93 6.25
N ASN A 57 -3.64 14.65 5.90
CA ASN A 57 -4.74 13.71 6.11
C ASN A 57 -5.06 13.56 7.60
N ILE A 58 -4.04 13.37 8.46
CA ILE A 58 -4.22 13.31 9.92
C ILE A 58 -4.96 14.54 10.44
N LYS A 59 -4.55 15.75 10.03
CA LYS A 59 -5.22 17.00 10.43
C LYS A 59 -6.70 17.01 10.02
N THR A 60 -6.98 16.58 8.79
CA THR A 60 -8.34 16.54 8.24
C THR A 60 -9.21 15.51 8.96
N ILE A 61 -8.69 14.30 9.20
CA ILE A 61 -9.40 13.24 9.93
C ILE A 61 -9.69 13.67 11.36
N THR A 62 -8.72 14.28 12.06
CA THR A 62 -8.90 14.80 13.41
C THR A 62 -10.02 15.82 13.47
N LEU A 63 -10.10 16.73 12.50
CA LEU A 63 -11.18 17.72 12.44
C LEU A 63 -12.54 17.03 12.27
N ILE A 64 -12.66 16.13 11.29
CA ILE A 64 -13.90 15.40 11.00
C ILE A 64 -14.40 14.62 12.22
N LEU A 65 -13.53 13.86 12.87
CA LEU A 65 -13.89 13.06 14.05
C LEU A 65 -14.25 13.96 15.24
N SER A 66 -13.52 15.06 15.45
CA SER A 66 -13.80 16.03 16.51
C SER A 66 -15.16 16.70 16.33
N GLU A 67 -15.48 17.16 15.12
CA GLU A 67 -16.77 17.76 14.79
C GLU A 67 -17.92 16.76 14.97
N ALA A 68 -17.68 15.49 14.63
CA ALA A 68 -18.62 14.40 14.83
C ALA A 68 -18.65 13.86 16.28
N LYS A 69 -17.87 14.44 17.20
CA LYS A 69 -17.76 14.05 18.61
C LYS A 69 -17.29 12.60 18.84
N PHE A 70 -16.45 12.09 17.94
CA PHE A 70 -15.75 10.81 18.09
C PHE A 70 -14.39 11.01 18.77
N PRO A 71 -13.88 10.00 19.50
CA PRO A 71 -12.50 10.02 19.98
C PRO A 71 -11.52 9.99 18.80
N ILE A 72 -10.37 10.64 19.01
CA ILE A 72 -9.27 10.60 18.04
C ILE A 72 -8.49 9.29 18.25
N PRO A 73 -8.15 8.54 17.18
CA PRO A 73 -7.38 7.32 17.31
C PRO A 73 -5.99 7.58 17.93
N GLN A 74 -5.51 6.65 18.76
CA GLN A 74 -4.11 6.62 19.16
C GLN A 74 -3.28 6.07 17.99
N GLY A 75 -2.71 6.98 17.21
CA GLY A 75 -1.78 6.66 16.12
C GLY A 75 -0.36 6.43 16.62
N PHE A 76 0.51 6.10 15.67
CA PHE A 76 1.95 6.06 15.89
C PHE A 76 2.49 7.47 16.12
N THR A 77 3.51 7.57 16.96
CA THR A 77 4.09 8.82 17.43
C THR A 77 5.61 8.85 17.21
N GLN A 78 6.25 9.94 17.63
CA GLN A 78 7.71 10.01 17.63
C GLN A 78 8.36 9.03 18.61
N GLU A 79 7.62 8.49 19.58
CA GLU A 79 8.11 7.45 20.49
C GLU A 79 8.17 6.08 19.80
N ASP A 80 7.43 5.90 18.71
CA ASP A 80 7.35 4.65 17.95
C ASP A 80 8.39 4.58 16.82
N VAL A 81 9.26 5.57 16.71
CA VAL A 81 10.33 5.62 15.70
C VAL A 81 11.63 6.15 16.28
N ASN A 82 12.73 5.46 15.98
CA ASN A 82 14.07 5.97 16.28
C ASN A 82 14.67 6.60 15.01
N LEU A 83 14.57 7.93 14.88
CA LEU A 83 15.10 8.66 13.72
C LEU A 83 16.64 8.64 13.63
N HIS A 84 17.33 8.29 14.71
CA HIS A 84 18.79 8.16 14.75
C HIS A 84 19.28 6.72 14.52
N ALA A 85 18.36 5.79 14.26
CA ALA A 85 18.74 4.43 13.91
C ALA A 85 19.54 4.42 12.59
N PRO A 86 20.52 3.52 12.46
CA PRO A 86 21.23 3.34 11.20
C PRO A 86 20.27 2.98 10.06
N ARG A 87 20.65 3.36 8.84
CA ARG A 87 19.92 3.01 7.62
C ARG A 87 19.73 1.49 7.50
N ILE A 88 18.47 1.08 7.36
CA ILE A 88 18.09 -0.33 7.17
C ILE A 88 17.92 -0.68 5.68
N PHE A 89 17.48 0.29 4.87
CA PHE A 89 17.12 0.08 3.47
C PHE A 89 17.85 1.06 2.55
N LEU A 90 18.17 0.60 1.35
CA LEU A 90 18.70 1.45 0.27
C LEU A 90 17.59 2.28 -0.38
N ASP A 91 17.95 3.37 -1.07
CA ASP A 91 17.00 4.32 -1.66
C ASP A 91 16.04 3.67 -2.65
N ALA A 92 16.54 2.71 -3.43
CA ALA A 92 15.71 1.91 -4.34
C ALA A 92 14.55 1.22 -3.62
N PHE A 93 14.76 0.74 -2.39
CA PHE A 93 13.70 0.11 -1.60
C PHE A 93 12.59 1.10 -1.21
N TYR A 94 12.92 2.37 -0.95
CA TYR A 94 11.90 3.37 -0.65
C TYR A 94 10.93 3.57 -1.81
N LEU A 95 11.40 3.50 -3.07
CA LEU A 95 10.53 3.52 -4.23
C LEU A 95 9.63 2.29 -4.32
N TYR A 96 10.17 1.08 -4.05
CA TYR A 96 9.34 -0.13 -4.02
C TYR A 96 8.27 -0.08 -2.92
N TYR A 97 8.66 0.39 -1.73
CA TYR A 97 7.73 0.60 -0.61
C TYR A 97 6.63 1.59 -1.00
N LEU A 98 6.98 2.77 -1.51
CA LEU A 98 6.02 3.78 -1.93
C LEU A 98 5.12 3.29 -3.07
N LYS A 99 5.65 2.56 -4.05
CA LYS A 99 4.87 1.98 -5.15
C LYS A 99 3.81 1.00 -4.62
N HIS A 100 4.18 0.20 -3.63
CA HIS A 100 3.27 -0.75 -3.01
C HIS A 100 2.21 -0.06 -2.15
N MET A 101 2.62 0.88 -1.30
CA MET A 101 1.68 1.64 -0.47
C MET A 101 0.72 2.48 -1.31
N ALA A 102 1.19 3.07 -2.42
CA ALA A 102 0.33 3.79 -3.34
C ALA A 102 -0.73 2.87 -3.96
N ARG A 103 -0.35 1.66 -4.40
CA ARG A 103 -1.29 0.65 -4.92
C ARG A 103 -2.37 0.27 -3.89
N LEU A 104 -1.98 0.03 -2.64
CA LEU A 104 -2.93 -0.26 -1.56
C LEU A 104 -3.86 0.94 -1.30
N GLY A 105 -3.30 2.15 -1.28
CA GLY A 105 -4.04 3.40 -1.13
C GLY A 105 -5.08 3.60 -2.24
N LEU A 106 -4.70 3.41 -3.51
CA LEU A 106 -5.62 3.54 -4.66
C LEU A 106 -6.84 2.62 -4.50
N ALA A 107 -6.63 1.35 -4.13
CA ALA A 107 -7.71 0.40 -3.92
C ALA A 107 -8.60 0.82 -2.73
N ALA A 108 -7.98 1.15 -1.59
CA ALA A 108 -8.69 1.53 -0.37
C ALA A 108 -9.50 2.83 -0.56
N TYR A 109 -8.90 3.87 -1.14
CA TYR A 109 -9.56 5.16 -1.35
C TYR A 109 -10.68 5.08 -2.37
N SER A 110 -10.52 4.30 -3.44
CA SER A 110 -11.62 4.06 -4.40
C SER A 110 -12.83 3.43 -3.70
N LEU A 111 -12.60 2.47 -2.81
CA LEU A 111 -13.68 1.84 -2.04
C LEU A 111 -14.31 2.84 -1.05
N SER A 112 -13.49 3.60 -0.31
CA SER A 112 -13.97 4.61 0.64
C SER A 112 -14.81 5.70 -0.04
N VAL A 113 -14.41 6.18 -1.22
CA VAL A 113 -15.21 7.13 -2.01
C VAL A 113 -16.57 6.52 -2.37
N SER A 114 -16.59 5.26 -2.81
CA SER A 114 -17.82 4.58 -3.23
C SER A 114 -18.80 4.33 -2.08
N LEU A 115 -18.31 4.18 -0.86
CA LEU A 115 -19.14 3.84 0.30
C LEU A 115 -19.51 5.07 1.16
N ALA A 116 -18.86 6.21 0.97
CA ALA A 116 -19.11 7.42 1.75
C ALA A 116 -20.42 8.13 1.34
N ALA A 117 -21.30 8.32 2.32
CA ALA A 117 -22.61 8.96 2.14
C ALA A 117 -22.53 10.48 2.34
N ARG A 118 -21.64 10.96 3.22
CA ARG A 118 -21.43 12.39 3.45
C ARG A 118 -20.49 13.00 2.41
N GLU A 119 -20.79 14.23 2.01
CA GLU A 119 -20.07 14.94 0.95
C GLU A 119 -18.63 15.29 1.35
N ASP A 120 -18.42 15.73 2.59
CA ASP A 120 -17.10 16.04 3.13
C ASP A 120 -16.18 14.81 3.16
N ILE A 121 -16.71 13.64 3.54
CA ILE A 121 -15.97 12.37 3.53
C ILE A 121 -15.64 11.93 2.10
N ARG A 122 -16.59 12.03 1.17
CA ARG A 122 -16.30 11.75 -0.26
C ARG A 122 -15.20 12.66 -0.80
N LYS A 123 -15.28 13.97 -0.54
CA LYS A 123 -14.26 14.94 -0.96
C LYS A 123 -12.90 14.64 -0.36
N PHE A 124 -12.86 14.28 0.93
CA PHE A 124 -11.62 13.88 1.59
C PHE A 124 -10.97 12.68 0.88
N TYR A 125 -11.69 11.58 0.70
CA TYR A 125 -11.12 10.40 0.03
C TYR A 125 -10.85 10.60 -1.46
N GLN A 126 -11.60 11.47 -2.14
CA GLN A 126 -11.30 11.88 -3.51
C GLN A 126 -9.96 12.62 -3.59
N ASN A 127 -9.67 13.52 -2.64
CA ASN A 127 -8.38 14.19 -2.55
C ASN A 127 -7.25 13.21 -2.22
N CYS A 128 -7.46 12.26 -1.30
CA CYS A 128 -6.50 11.19 -1.03
C CYS A 128 -6.21 10.38 -2.30
N LEU A 129 -7.24 9.98 -3.03
CA LEU A 129 -7.12 9.24 -4.29
C LEU A 129 -6.28 10.01 -5.31
N TYR A 130 -6.56 11.30 -5.54
CA TYR A 130 -5.79 12.12 -6.48
C TYR A 130 -4.32 12.29 -6.06
N ALA A 131 -4.07 12.57 -4.79
CA ALA A 131 -2.70 12.67 -4.27
C ALA A 131 -1.93 11.35 -4.44
N THR A 132 -2.58 10.22 -4.19
CA THR A 132 -1.97 8.89 -4.36
C THR A 132 -1.71 8.56 -5.83
N VAL A 133 -2.60 8.92 -6.76
CA VAL A 133 -2.35 8.79 -8.21
C VAL A 133 -1.11 9.59 -8.62
N GLU A 134 -0.97 10.83 -8.12
CA GLU A 134 0.19 11.67 -8.43
C GLU A 134 1.48 11.05 -7.89
N ILE A 135 1.48 10.56 -6.64
CA ILE A 135 2.62 9.86 -6.04
C ILE A 135 2.96 8.60 -6.84
N ASP A 136 1.97 7.78 -7.21
CA ASP A 136 2.19 6.56 -7.99
C ASP A 136 2.84 6.85 -9.35
N ASN A 137 2.39 7.90 -10.03
CA ASN A 137 2.96 8.34 -11.30
C ASN A 137 4.41 8.83 -11.15
N LYS A 138 4.70 9.62 -10.10
CA LYS A 138 6.06 10.10 -9.80
C LYS A 138 7.00 8.94 -9.46
N VAL A 139 6.58 8.03 -8.59
CA VAL A 139 7.33 6.82 -8.23
C VAL A 139 7.60 5.97 -9.47
N THR A 140 6.57 5.71 -10.28
CA THR A 140 6.70 4.90 -11.51
C THR A 140 7.68 5.52 -12.49
N SER A 141 7.57 6.82 -12.74
CA SER A 141 8.47 7.55 -13.65
C SER A 141 9.91 7.52 -13.14
N CYS A 142 10.11 7.71 -11.83
CA CYS A 142 11.42 7.63 -11.18
C CYS A 142 12.03 6.23 -11.29
N MET A 143 11.26 5.17 -11.00
CA MET A 143 11.71 3.79 -11.15
C MET A 143 12.06 3.42 -12.59
N LEU A 144 11.29 3.93 -13.57
CA LEU A 144 11.55 3.73 -14.99
C LEU A 144 12.86 4.42 -15.42
N ALA A 145 13.05 5.69 -15.04
CA ALA A 145 14.25 6.45 -15.35
C ALA A 145 15.52 5.80 -14.75
N LYS A 146 15.39 5.20 -13.55
CA LYS A 146 16.49 4.50 -12.87
C LYS A 146 16.66 3.03 -13.30
N GLY A 147 15.81 2.52 -14.21
CA GLY A 147 15.91 1.15 -14.73
C GLY A 147 15.54 0.04 -13.72
N ILE A 148 14.87 0.40 -12.62
CA ILE A 148 14.49 -0.53 -11.54
C ILE A 148 13.00 -0.88 -11.54
N TYR A 149 12.23 -0.41 -12.53
CA TYR A 149 10.81 -0.73 -12.61
C TYR A 149 10.59 -2.19 -13.05
N ILE A 150 10.00 -3.00 -12.17
CA ILE A 150 9.67 -4.40 -12.47
C ILE A 150 8.38 -4.44 -13.28
N ARG A 151 8.48 -4.96 -14.52
CA ARG A 151 7.35 -5.09 -15.44
C ARG A 151 6.65 -6.43 -15.25
N SER A 152 5.34 -6.44 -15.50
CA SER A 152 4.59 -7.69 -15.62
C SER A 152 5.14 -8.53 -16.78
N PRO A 153 4.96 -9.86 -16.75
CA PRO A 153 5.35 -10.74 -17.84
C PRO A 153 4.78 -10.26 -19.19
N TYR A 154 5.60 -10.33 -20.24
CA TYR A 154 5.17 -10.02 -21.60
C TYR A 154 4.39 -11.19 -22.18
N ILE A 155 3.26 -10.89 -22.81
CA ILE A 155 2.44 -11.86 -23.52
C ILE A 155 2.45 -11.46 -25.00
N PRO A 156 2.84 -12.36 -25.92
CA PRO A 156 2.81 -12.07 -27.34
C PRO A 156 1.36 -11.83 -27.81
N PRO A 157 1.13 -10.95 -28.79
CA PRO A 157 -0.21 -10.74 -29.31
C PRO A 157 -0.71 -11.98 -30.04
N ASP A 158 -1.92 -12.42 -29.69
CA ASP A 158 -2.63 -13.45 -30.44
C ASP A 158 -3.12 -12.88 -31.77
N LYS A 159 -3.20 -13.76 -32.79
CA LYS A 159 -3.61 -13.36 -34.15
C LYS A 159 -5.12 -13.40 -34.35
N GLU A 160 -5.84 -14.13 -33.51
CA GLU A 160 -7.27 -14.42 -33.67
C GLU A 160 -7.98 -14.40 -32.31
N VAL A 161 -9.28 -14.10 -32.33
CA VAL A 161 -10.13 -14.15 -31.13
C VAL A 161 -10.60 -15.58 -30.91
N GLU A 162 -10.25 -16.18 -29.76
CA GLU A 162 -10.74 -17.49 -29.36
C GLU A 162 -11.84 -17.39 -28.29
N PHE A 163 -12.88 -18.20 -28.43
CA PHE A 163 -13.93 -18.35 -27.44
C PHE A 163 -13.72 -19.63 -26.64
N VAL A 164 -14.04 -19.58 -25.35
CA VAL A 164 -14.05 -20.76 -24.48
C VAL A 164 -15.09 -21.77 -25.00
N LYS A 165 -14.63 -22.95 -25.41
CA LYS A 165 -15.48 -23.99 -26.02
C LYS A 165 -15.97 -25.06 -25.03
N ASP A 166 -15.39 -25.13 -23.84
CA ASP A 166 -15.64 -26.21 -22.88
C ASP A 166 -15.64 -25.68 -21.44
N ALA A 167 -16.55 -26.21 -20.61
CA ALA A 167 -16.70 -25.83 -19.21
C ALA A 167 -15.47 -26.19 -18.35
N SER A 168 -14.63 -27.13 -18.80
CA SER A 168 -13.33 -27.45 -18.20
C SER A 168 -12.36 -26.26 -18.18
N TYR A 169 -12.65 -25.19 -18.94
CA TYR A 169 -11.95 -23.91 -18.82
C TYR A 169 -12.08 -23.28 -17.43
N LEU A 170 -13.13 -23.55 -16.66
CA LEU A 170 -13.21 -23.08 -15.27
C LEU A 170 -12.29 -23.89 -14.33
N GLY A 171 -11.62 -24.92 -14.85
CA GLY A 171 -10.82 -25.87 -14.06
C GLY A 171 -11.69 -26.91 -13.37
N SER A 172 -11.04 -27.90 -12.75
CA SER A 172 -11.67 -28.87 -11.86
C SER A 172 -10.89 -28.91 -10.55
N LEU A 173 -11.58 -29.03 -9.41
CA LEU A 173 -10.96 -29.33 -8.11
C LEU A 173 -10.23 -30.68 -8.11
N PHE A 174 -10.65 -31.60 -9.00
CA PHE A 174 -10.03 -32.89 -9.24
C PHE A 174 -9.88 -33.06 -10.77
N GLY A 175 -8.77 -32.59 -11.36
CA GLY A 175 -8.56 -32.69 -12.82
C GLY A 175 -7.33 -31.94 -13.34
N LYS A 176 -7.16 -31.93 -14.67
CA LYS A 176 -6.03 -31.26 -15.35
C LYS A 176 -6.03 -29.76 -15.04
N LYS A 177 -4.88 -29.25 -14.57
CA LYS A 177 -4.64 -27.81 -14.43
C LYS A 177 -4.62 -27.18 -15.83
N ARG A 178 -5.50 -26.21 -16.06
CA ARG A 178 -5.42 -25.36 -17.25
C ARG A 178 -4.28 -24.34 -17.12
N LEU A 179 -3.89 -23.75 -18.24
CA LEU A 179 -3.00 -22.58 -18.24
C LEU A 179 -3.70 -21.36 -17.63
N LEU A 180 -2.91 -20.50 -16.99
CA LEU A 180 -3.39 -19.23 -16.46
C LEU A 180 -3.75 -18.29 -17.60
N ASN A 181 -4.84 -17.53 -17.44
CA ASN A 181 -5.15 -16.45 -18.35
C ASN A 181 -4.38 -15.16 -17.96
N VAL A 182 -4.42 -14.16 -18.83
CA VAL A 182 -3.68 -12.90 -18.66
C VAL A 182 -4.04 -12.17 -17.36
N ILE A 183 -5.32 -12.20 -16.95
CA ILE A 183 -5.79 -11.55 -15.72
C ILE A 183 -5.18 -12.26 -14.49
N GLU A 184 -5.17 -13.59 -14.50
CA GLU A 184 -4.58 -14.38 -13.42
C GLU A 184 -3.07 -14.21 -13.33
N ILE A 185 -2.36 -14.13 -14.46
CA ILE A 185 -0.94 -13.81 -14.51
C ILE A 185 -0.69 -12.43 -13.87
N GLY A 186 -1.52 -11.43 -14.20
CA GLY A 186 -1.44 -10.10 -13.61
C GLY A 186 -1.67 -10.09 -12.09
N ASN A 187 -2.64 -10.86 -11.61
CA ASN A 187 -2.92 -11.01 -10.18
C ASN A 187 -1.79 -11.74 -9.45
N LEU A 188 -1.26 -12.82 -10.03
CA LEU A 188 -0.13 -13.57 -9.49
C LEU A 188 1.10 -12.68 -9.36
N PHE A 189 1.42 -11.92 -10.41
CA PHE A 189 2.52 -10.96 -10.43
C PHE A 189 2.35 -9.87 -9.36
N SER A 190 1.12 -9.34 -9.20
CA SER A 190 0.81 -8.35 -8.16
C SER A 190 1.03 -8.91 -6.75
N ASN A 191 0.62 -10.15 -6.51
CA ASN A 191 0.79 -10.85 -5.23
C ASN A 191 2.25 -11.21 -4.96
N LEU A 192 3.01 -11.61 -5.99
CA LEU A 192 4.45 -11.86 -5.89
C LEU A 192 5.18 -10.60 -5.40
N GLN A 193 4.93 -9.45 -6.02
CA GLN A 193 5.53 -8.19 -5.58
C GLN A 193 5.18 -7.84 -4.13
N ALA A 194 3.92 -8.03 -3.73
CA ALA A 194 3.49 -7.76 -2.36
C ALA A 194 4.26 -8.62 -1.34
N ASN A 195 4.45 -9.92 -1.64
CA ASN A 195 5.19 -10.81 -0.76
C ASN A 195 6.69 -10.52 -0.73
N ILE A 196 7.32 -10.13 -1.85
CA ILE A 196 8.73 -9.70 -1.86
C ILE A 196 8.95 -8.50 -0.93
N ILE A 197 8.07 -7.50 -0.99
CA ILE A 197 8.16 -6.30 -0.14
C ILE A 197 7.90 -6.66 1.32
N GLY A 198 6.90 -7.49 1.60
CA GLY A 198 6.61 -7.98 2.94
C GLY A 198 7.78 -8.77 3.54
N GLU A 199 8.38 -9.69 2.78
CA GLU A 199 9.55 -10.47 3.18
C GLU A 199 10.74 -9.56 3.52
N ALA A 200 11.00 -8.54 2.69
CA ALA A 200 12.06 -7.56 2.93
C ALA A 200 11.81 -6.75 4.21
N LEU A 201 10.59 -6.23 4.42
CA LEU A 201 10.23 -5.49 5.64
C LEU A 201 10.38 -6.34 6.89
N MET A 202 9.86 -7.58 6.87
CA MET A 202 9.92 -8.48 8.01
C MET A 202 11.34 -8.93 8.32
N THR A 203 12.14 -9.20 7.29
CA THR A 203 13.57 -9.50 7.45
C THR A 203 14.29 -8.35 8.13
N ALA A 204 14.13 -7.13 7.60
CA ALA A 204 14.74 -5.92 8.12
C ALA A 204 14.34 -5.65 9.59
N PHE A 205 13.04 -5.62 9.91
CA PHE A 205 12.60 -5.32 11.27
C PHE A 205 12.95 -6.43 12.27
N SER A 206 12.99 -7.69 11.84
CA SER A 206 13.41 -8.80 12.71
C SER A 206 14.86 -8.64 13.20
N GLN A 207 15.71 -7.96 12.45
CA GLN A 207 17.10 -7.74 12.83
C GLN A 207 17.22 -6.73 13.98
N VAL A 208 16.38 -5.69 13.97
CA VAL A 208 16.50 -4.52 14.86
C VAL A 208 15.54 -4.55 16.05
N VAL A 209 14.47 -5.33 16.01
CA VAL A 209 13.50 -5.39 17.12
C VAL A 209 14.11 -6.03 18.37
N THR A 210 13.87 -5.42 19.53
CA THR A 210 14.40 -5.88 20.82
C THR A 210 13.53 -6.95 21.47
N SER A 211 12.22 -6.91 21.24
CA SER A 211 11.28 -7.91 21.76
C SER A 211 11.42 -9.24 21.00
N GLN A 212 11.74 -10.31 21.74
CA GLN A 212 11.84 -11.66 21.17
C GLN A 212 10.51 -12.12 20.57
N THR A 213 9.39 -11.86 21.25
CA THR A 213 8.06 -12.23 20.74
C THR A 213 7.74 -11.56 19.41
N VAL A 214 8.11 -10.28 19.26
CA VAL A 214 7.91 -9.56 17.98
C VAL A 214 8.88 -10.06 16.92
N ARG A 215 10.13 -10.36 17.30
CA ARG A 215 11.12 -10.97 16.40
C ARG A 215 10.62 -12.29 15.82
N ASP A 216 10.13 -13.20 16.67
CA ASP A 216 9.61 -14.51 16.26
C ASP A 216 8.37 -14.36 15.35
N TYR A 217 7.50 -13.40 15.65
CA TYR A 217 6.35 -13.07 14.82
C TYR A 217 6.76 -12.61 13.41
N LEU A 218 7.75 -11.71 13.32
CA LEU A 218 8.28 -11.22 12.04
C LEU A 218 8.98 -12.34 11.25
N LEU A 219 9.75 -13.20 11.92
CA LEU A 219 10.40 -14.34 11.27
C LEU A 219 9.39 -15.34 10.72
N ARG A 220 8.33 -15.65 11.46
CA ARG A 220 7.23 -16.48 10.94
C ARG A 220 6.55 -15.83 9.72
N GLY A 221 6.27 -14.53 9.79
CA GLY A 221 5.70 -13.81 8.65
C GLY A 221 6.61 -13.84 7.42
N LYS A 222 7.92 -13.65 7.62
CA LYS A 222 8.94 -13.78 6.57
C LYS A 222 8.88 -15.15 5.89
N GLU A 223 8.81 -16.24 6.67
CA GLU A 223 8.70 -17.60 6.11
C GLU A 223 7.44 -17.78 5.25
N ILE A 224 6.30 -17.25 5.71
CA ILE A 224 5.04 -17.29 4.94
C ILE A 224 5.20 -16.54 3.61
N ALA A 225 5.77 -15.32 3.65
CA ALA A 225 6.00 -14.53 2.44
C ALA A 225 6.96 -15.23 1.47
N SER A 226 8.07 -15.79 1.99
CA SER A 226 9.06 -16.52 1.19
C SER A 226 8.45 -17.75 0.51
N ASN A 227 7.59 -18.50 1.20
CA ASN A 227 6.84 -19.61 0.62
C ASN A 227 5.94 -19.17 -0.54
N HIS A 228 5.24 -18.03 -0.40
CA HIS A 228 4.45 -17.46 -1.49
C HIS A 228 5.31 -16.98 -2.65
N VAL A 229 6.45 -16.33 -2.40
CA VAL A 229 7.41 -15.92 -3.44
C VAL A 229 7.90 -17.13 -4.24
N ASN A 230 8.28 -18.22 -3.58
CA ASN A 230 8.73 -19.44 -4.23
C ASN A 230 7.61 -20.08 -5.07
N LEU A 231 6.39 -20.12 -4.56
CA LEU A 231 5.24 -20.67 -5.27
C LEU A 231 4.89 -19.85 -6.53
N PHE A 232 4.87 -18.53 -6.40
CA PHE A 232 4.44 -17.63 -7.48
C PHE A 232 5.52 -17.39 -8.52
N SER A 233 6.80 -17.53 -8.17
CA SER A 233 7.91 -17.44 -9.13
C SER A 233 8.14 -18.73 -9.93
N ALA A 234 7.69 -19.88 -9.42
CA ALA A 234 7.75 -21.17 -10.09
C ALA A 234 6.59 -21.44 -11.07
N SER A 235 5.65 -20.51 -11.21
CA SER A 235 4.41 -20.65 -12.01
C SER A 235 4.50 -19.92 -13.35
#